data_AF-A0A953F3E6-F1
#
_entry.id   AF-A0A953F3E6-F1
#
_cell.length_a   1.000
_cell.length_b   1.000
_cell.length_c   1.000
_cell.angle_alpha   90.00
_cell.angle_beta   90.00
_cell.angle_gamma   90.00
#
_symmetry.space_group_name_H-M   'P 1'
#
loop_
_entity.id
_entity.type
_entity.pdbx_description
1 polymer ?
#
loop_
_entity_poly.entity_id
_entity_poly.type
_entity_poly.pdbx_seq_one_letter_code
_entity_poly.pdbx_strand_id
1 'polypeptide(L)'
;METLHNVCKLLDSKMSSIFFFSLALNLFLGCSNKNEIPDEHDNKSKKEIATNSLDSVTLNESVDSITGNHIYTECVPGGIKLRSWEQSDMNGGLATLWENHYYKNGELEKRVEFEYSSGTTYHETYIIKKTEEFHPNGKIKSRQFKESFMMGEECDCGLWEYFDESGKLTKKDQKRGNCEDLELDCI
;
A
#
# COMPACT_ATOMS: atom_id res chain seq x y z
N MET A 1 35.05 -11.77 -28.87
CA MET A 1 34.47 -10.50 -28.42
C MET A 1 33.40 -10.15 -29.45
N GLU A 2 32.28 -10.86 -29.40
CA GLU A 2 31.17 -10.77 -30.36
C GLU A 2 29.85 -11.05 -29.63
N THR A 3 28.93 -10.10 -29.78
CA THR A 3 27.46 -10.23 -29.79
C THR A 3 26.72 -10.69 -28.53
N LEU A 4 26.37 -9.71 -27.68
CA LEU A 4 25.12 -9.69 -26.92
C LEU A 4 24.18 -8.69 -27.60
N HIS A 5 23.37 -9.21 -28.53
CA HIS A 5 22.22 -8.54 -29.13
C HIS A 5 21.15 -9.61 -29.25
N ASN A 6 20.02 -9.42 -28.55
CA ASN A 6 18.74 -10.14 -28.62
C ASN A 6 18.27 -10.75 -27.30
N VAL A 7 17.73 -9.94 -26.39
CA VAL A 7 16.60 -10.34 -25.52
C VAL A 7 15.68 -9.13 -25.26
N CYS A 8 15.13 -8.50 -26.31
CA CYS A 8 14.05 -7.50 -26.18
C CYS A 8 12.80 -7.87 -27.01
N LYS A 9 12.46 -9.16 -27.08
CA LYS A 9 11.25 -9.63 -27.76
C LYS A 9 10.53 -10.68 -26.92
N LEU A 10 9.81 -10.28 -25.88
CA LEU A 10 8.79 -11.15 -25.27
C LEU A 10 7.84 -10.42 -24.30
N LEU A 11 7.24 -9.29 -24.71
CA LEU A 11 6.01 -8.79 -24.08
C LEU A 11 5.06 -8.22 -25.15
N ASP A 12 4.70 -9.08 -26.10
CA ASP A 12 3.59 -8.84 -27.01
C ASP A 12 2.79 -10.14 -27.12
N SER A 13 1.97 -10.42 -26.10
CA SER A 13 1.00 -11.50 -26.14
C SER A 13 -0.16 -11.22 -25.18
N LYS A 14 -1.22 -10.61 -25.74
CA LYS A 14 -2.64 -10.93 -25.50
C LYS A 14 -2.98 -11.60 -24.15
N MET A 15 -3.53 -10.82 -23.24
CA MET A 15 -4.64 -11.24 -22.37
C MET A 15 -5.74 -10.20 -22.54
N SER A 16 -6.61 -10.41 -23.53
CA SER A 16 -7.96 -10.96 -23.32
C SER A 16 -8.71 -10.26 -22.19
N SER A 17 -9.46 -9.23 -22.59
CA SER A 17 -10.78 -8.90 -22.06
C SER A 17 -11.47 -10.11 -21.43
N ILE A 18 -12.01 -9.96 -20.21
CA ILE A 18 -13.27 -10.58 -19.77
C ILE A 18 -13.60 -10.18 -18.30
N PHE A 19 -14.86 -9.76 -18.11
CA PHE A 19 -15.68 -9.56 -16.90
C PHE A 19 -15.40 -8.39 -15.93
N PHE A 20 -16.04 -7.25 -16.24
CA PHE A 20 -16.76 -6.46 -15.25
C PHE A 20 -17.90 -7.32 -14.64
N PHE A 21 -17.76 -7.76 -13.40
CA PHE A 21 -18.89 -8.08 -12.54
C PHE A 21 -18.94 -7.09 -11.39
N SER A 22 -19.89 -6.18 -11.49
CA SER A 22 -20.34 -5.31 -10.41
C SER A 22 -20.96 -6.19 -9.31
N LEU A 23 -20.16 -6.59 -8.31
CA LEU A 23 -20.69 -7.11 -7.05
C LEU A 23 -20.62 -5.99 -6.00
N ALA A 24 -21.63 -5.13 -6.04
CA ALA A 24 -21.95 -4.27 -4.92
C ALA A 24 -22.66 -5.12 -3.86
N LEU A 25 -21.97 -5.54 -2.79
CA LEU A 25 -22.61 -5.70 -1.49
C LEU A 25 -21.59 -5.59 -0.35
N ASN A 26 -21.87 -4.60 0.50
CA ASN A 26 -21.15 -4.16 1.68
C ASN A 26 -20.67 -5.28 2.63
N LEU A 27 -19.36 -5.33 2.85
CA LEU A 27 -18.76 -5.70 4.14
C LEU A 27 -17.80 -4.58 4.58
N PHE A 28 -18.30 -3.35 4.64
CA PHE A 28 -17.66 -2.27 5.39
C PHE A 28 -17.87 -2.50 6.90
N LEU A 29 -17.19 -3.49 7.48
CA LEU A 29 -17.16 -3.73 8.92
C LEU A 29 -15.75 -3.50 9.51
N GLY A 30 -14.95 -2.60 8.92
CA GLY A 30 -13.57 -2.38 9.34
C GLY A 30 -13.40 -1.55 10.61
N CYS A 31 -14.34 -0.63 10.89
CA CYS A 31 -14.32 0.19 12.09
C CYS A 31 -15.74 0.24 12.67
N SER A 32 -16.06 -0.71 13.56
CA SER A 32 -17.34 -0.67 14.29
C SER A 32 -17.26 0.42 15.35
N ASN A 33 -18.11 1.44 15.24
CA ASN A 33 -18.31 2.44 16.29
C ASN A 33 -19.01 1.76 17.48
N LYS A 34 -18.24 1.11 18.35
CA LYS A 34 -18.68 0.82 19.71
C LYS A 34 -18.62 2.12 20.50
N ASN A 35 -19.59 3.01 20.27
CA ASN A 35 -19.93 4.01 21.26
C ASN A 35 -20.62 3.27 22.41
N GLU A 36 -19.84 2.68 23.31
CA GLU A 36 -20.35 2.36 24.64
C GLU A 36 -20.69 3.71 25.29
N ILE A 37 -21.98 4.00 25.38
CA ILE A 37 -22.49 5.14 26.14
C ILE A 37 -22.02 4.92 27.58
N PRO A 38 -21.16 5.78 28.15
CA PRO A 38 -20.81 5.66 29.54
C PRO A 38 -22.08 5.94 30.35
N ASP A 39 -22.50 4.98 31.18
CA ASP A 39 -23.55 5.23 32.18
C ASP A 39 -23.07 6.33 33.12
N GLU A 40 -23.68 7.51 32.98
CA GLU A 40 -23.37 8.73 33.71
C GLU A 40 -23.90 8.60 35.14
N HIS A 41 -23.04 8.22 36.08
CA HIS A 41 -23.26 8.45 37.50
C HIS A 41 -22.01 9.05 38.17
N ASP A 42 -22.25 10.20 38.78
CA ASP A 42 -21.47 10.98 39.76
C ASP A 42 -20.38 11.97 39.29
N ASN A 43 -20.83 13.24 39.34
CA ASN A 43 -20.10 14.49 39.39
C ASN A 43 -19.08 14.56 40.55
N LYS A 44 -17.81 14.87 40.23
CA LYS A 44 -17.02 15.79 41.09
C LYS A 44 -15.88 16.47 40.34
N SER A 45 -15.88 17.80 40.42
CA SER A 45 -14.98 18.70 39.72
C SER A 45 -13.51 18.45 40.07
N LYS A 46 -12.69 18.14 39.05
CA LYS A 46 -11.24 18.36 39.07
C LYS A 46 -10.84 19.08 37.80
N LYS A 47 -10.14 20.19 37.99
CA LYS A 47 -9.60 21.08 36.96
C LYS A 47 -8.34 20.39 36.41
N GLU A 48 -8.49 19.61 35.35
CA GLU A 48 -7.39 18.95 34.67
C GLU A 48 -6.82 19.81 33.55
N ILE A 49 -5.49 19.83 33.53
CA ILE A 49 -4.64 20.48 32.54
C ILE A 49 -4.84 19.71 31.23
N ALA A 50 -5.30 20.40 30.18
CA ALA A 50 -5.47 19.84 28.84
C ALA A 50 -4.12 19.45 28.23
N THR A 51 -3.58 18.30 28.62
CA THR A 51 -2.65 17.54 27.80
C THR A 51 -3.44 17.04 26.60
N ASN A 52 -3.11 17.53 25.41
CA ASN A 52 -3.63 17.06 24.12
C ASN A 52 -3.67 15.52 24.14
N SER A 53 -4.85 14.94 24.38
CA SER A 53 -5.02 13.50 24.42
C SER A 53 -4.74 12.99 23.03
N LEU A 54 -3.64 12.26 22.88
CA LEU A 54 -3.33 11.52 21.68
C LEU A 54 -4.53 10.57 21.44
N ASP A 55 -5.32 10.86 20.40
CA ASP A 55 -6.52 10.09 20.05
C ASP A 55 -6.17 8.59 20.04
N SER A 56 -6.88 7.79 20.84
CA SER A 56 -6.57 6.35 20.97
C SER A 56 -6.84 5.65 19.64
N VAL A 57 -5.77 5.22 18.96
CA VAL A 57 -5.86 4.41 17.73
C VAL A 57 -6.23 2.98 18.09
N THR A 58 -7.22 2.43 17.40
CA THR A 58 -7.65 1.02 17.52
C THR A 58 -7.12 0.23 16.34
N LEU A 59 -6.50 -0.93 16.61
CA LEU A 59 -6.05 -1.89 15.61
C LEU A 59 -7.01 -3.08 15.55
N ASN A 60 -7.58 -3.34 14.38
CA ASN A 60 -8.43 -4.49 14.10
C ASN A 60 -7.71 -5.46 13.15
N GLU A 61 -7.88 -6.75 13.39
CA GLU A 61 -7.34 -7.83 12.56
C GLU A 61 -8.49 -8.72 12.05
N SER A 62 -8.34 -9.19 10.81
CA SER A 62 -9.25 -10.12 10.15
C SER A 62 -8.46 -11.04 9.23
N VAL A 63 -9.07 -12.13 8.76
CA VAL A 63 -8.45 -13.08 7.84
C VAL A 63 -9.29 -13.15 6.57
N ASP A 64 -8.65 -12.98 5.42
CA ASP A 64 -9.30 -13.14 4.11
C ASP A 64 -9.69 -14.61 3.90
N SER A 65 -10.97 -14.85 3.64
CA SER A 65 -11.51 -16.22 3.54
C SER A 65 -11.03 -17.01 2.32
N ILE A 66 -10.51 -16.32 1.30
CA ILE A 66 -10.07 -16.91 0.04
C ILE A 66 -8.57 -17.20 0.11
N THR A 67 -7.78 -16.20 0.50
CA THR A 67 -6.31 -16.33 0.51
C THR A 67 -5.78 -16.87 1.83
N GLY A 68 -6.53 -16.74 2.92
CA GLY A 68 -6.07 -17.02 4.27
C GLY A 68 -5.12 -15.96 4.84
N ASN A 69 -4.91 -14.86 4.11
CA ASN A 69 -4.00 -13.79 4.52
C ASN A 69 -4.63 -12.92 5.61
N HIS A 70 -3.77 -12.33 6.45
CA HIS A 70 -4.20 -11.45 7.53
C HIS A 70 -4.37 -10.02 7.01
N ILE A 71 -5.53 -9.42 7.28
CA ILE A 71 -5.83 -8.03 6.95
C ILE A 71 -5.94 -7.24 8.25
N TYR A 72 -5.09 -6.22 8.38
CA TYR A 72 -5.04 -5.30 9.50
C TYR A 72 -5.67 -3.96 9.11
N THR A 73 -6.33 -3.31 10.07
CA THR A 73 -6.93 -1.99 9.89
C THR A 73 -6.76 -1.13 11.14
N GLU A 74 -6.17 0.04 10.98
CA GLU A 74 -6.03 1.06 12.02
C GLU A 74 -7.15 2.10 11.88
N CYS A 75 -7.85 2.39 12.98
CA CYS A 75 -8.92 3.39 13.05
C CYS A 75 -8.68 4.39 14.19
N VAL A 76 -9.12 5.64 14.02
CA VAL A 76 -9.25 6.63 15.11
C VAL A 76 -10.65 6.59 15.73
N PRO A 77 -10.88 7.24 16.88
CA PRO A 77 -12.22 7.40 17.45
C PRO A 77 -13.20 7.98 16.41
N GLY A 78 -14.43 7.46 16.40
CA GLY A 78 -15.42 7.76 15.36
C GLY A 78 -15.37 6.83 14.15
N GLY A 79 -14.43 5.89 14.11
CA GLY A 79 -14.39 4.81 13.13
C GLY A 79 -13.79 5.23 11.78
N ILE A 80 -13.05 6.34 11.75
CA ILE A 80 -12.35 6.79 10.55
C ILE A 80 -11.11 5.90 10.39
N LYS A 81 -11.00 5.28 9.22
CA LYS A 81 -9.87 4.44 8.84
C LYS A 81 -8.65 5.31 8.57
N LEU A 82 -7.50 4.97 9.15
CA LEU A 82 -6.21 5.63 8.87
C LEU A 82 -5.35 4.81 7.91
N ARG A 83 -5.28 3.50 8.16
CA ARG A 83 -4.41 2.59 7.43
C ARG A 83 -5.05 1.20 7.35
N SER A 84 -4.74 0.46 6.31
CA SER A 84 -4.93 -1.00 6.28
C SER A 84 -3.86 -1.65 5.45
N TRP A 85 -3.52 -2.88 5.77
CA TRP A 85 -2.55 -3.65 5.01
C TRP A 85 -2.87 -5.13 5.10
N GLU A 86 -2.40 -5.88 4.10
CA GLU A 86 -2.51 -7.33 4.07
C GLU A 86 -1.11 -7.94 4.24
N GLN A 87 -1.01 -8.96 5.08
CA GLN A 87 0.20 -9.75 5.29
C GLN A 87 -0.03 -11.21 4.93
N SER A 88 1.01 -11.82 4.39
CA SER A 88 1.05 -13.23 4.05
C SER A 88 2.39 -13.84 4.48
N ASP A 89 2.39 -15.14 4.80
CA ASP A 89 3.61 -15.89 5.04
C ASP A 89 4.28 -16.22 3.70
N MET A 90 5.48 -15.67 3.46
CA MET A 90 6.25 -15.90 2.25
C MET A 90 7.71 -16.22 2.58
N ASN A 91 8.25 -17.27 1.96
CA ASN A 91 9.67 -17.66 2.07
C ASN A 91 10.21 -17.75 3.52
N GLY A 92 9.34 -18.16 4.46
CA GLY A 92 9.68 -18.31 5.88
C GLY A 92 9.62 -17.03 6.71
N GLY A 93 9.04 -15.93 6.18
CA GLY A 93 8.81 -14.69 6.90
C GLY A 93 7.45 -14.06 6.57
N LEU A 94 7.11 -12.97 7.26
CA LEU A 94 5.92 -12.17 6.99
C LEU A 94 6.21 -11.14 5.89
N ALA A 95 5.42 -11.17 4.83
CA ALA A 95 5.48 -10.24 3.72
C ALA A 95 4.21 -9.38 3.70
N THR A 96 4.37 -8.07 3.56
CA THR A 96 3.22 -7.17 3.32
C THR A 96 2.93 -7.13 1.84
N LEU A 97 1.70 -7.47 1.44
CA LEU A 97 1.31 -7.54 0.04
C LEU A 97 0.86 -6.17 -0.49
N TRP A 98 0.11 -5.43 0.33
CA TRP A 98 -0.29 -4.06 0.03
C TRP A 98 -0.57 -3.27 1.29
N GLU A 99 -0.53 -1.95 1.18
CA GLU A 99 -0.91 -0.99 2.21
C GLU A 99 -1.75 0.13 1.60
N ASN A 100 -2.79 0.56 2.30
CA ASN A 100 -3.59 1.73 1.98
C ASN A 100 -3.53 2.70 3.15
N HIS A 101 -3.32 3.99 2.87
CA HIS A 101 -3.42 5.09 3.81
C HIS A 101 -4.56 6.01 3.39
N TYR A 102 -5.23 6.60 4.38
CA TYR A 102 -6.43 7.38 4.17
C TYR A 102 -6.29 8.76 4.81
N TYR A 103 -6.84 9.75 4.13
CA TYR A 103 -7.05 11.07 4.70
C TYR A 103 -8.04 11.00 5.87
N LYS A 104 -8.06 12.06 6.69
CA LYS A 104 -9.01 12.18 7.82
C LYS A 104 -10.48 12.17 7.40
N ASN A 105 -10.79 12.46 6.13
CA ASN A 105 -12.16 12.38 5.59
C ASN A 105 -12.52 10.96 5.10
N GLY A 106 -11.60 9.98 5.22
CA GLY A 106 -11.80 8.60 4.81
C GLY A 106 -11.47 8.33 3.33
N GLU A 107 -11.08 9.33 2.55
CA GLU A 107 -10.64 9.15 1.16
C GLU A 107 -9.25 8.51 1.12
N LEU A 108 -8.98 7.72 0.07
CA LEU A 108 -7.68 7.08 -0.13
C LEU A 108 -6.61 8.15 -0.43
N GLU A 109 -5.56 8.20 0.38
CA GLU A 109 -4.42 9.12 0.21
C GLU A 109 -3.30 8.43 -0.56
N LYS A 110 -3.01 7.18 -0.22
CA LYS A 110 -1.87 6.44 -0.75
C LYS A 110 -2.16 4.96 -0.79
N ARG A 111 -1.73 4.31 -1.87
CA ARG A 111 -1.66 2.86 -2.00
C ARG A 111 -0.22 2.44 -2.24
N VAL A 112 0.20 1.40 -1.56
CA VAL A 112 1.47 0.72 -1.78
C VAL A 112 1.16 -0.74 -2.08
N GLU A 113 1.70 -1.26 -3.17
CA GLU A 113 1.62 -2.67 -3.54
C GLU A 113 3.03 -3.22 -3.65
N PHE A 114 3.23 -4.44 -3.15
CA PHE A 114 4.51 -5.13 -3.16
C PHE A 114 4.38 -6.40 -3.99
N GLU A 115 5.21 -6.52 -5.01
CA GLU A 115 5.35 -7.74 -5.80
C GLU A 115 6.67 -8.39 -5.42
N TYR A 116 6.59 -9.64 -4.96
CA TYR A 116 7.74 -10.42 -4.56
C TYR A 116 8.07 -11.41 -5.67
N SER A 117 9.35 -11.51 -6.05
CA SER A 117 9.81 -12.53 -6.98
C SER A 117 9.80 -13.92 -6.35
N SER A 118 9.83 -14.96 -7.17
CA SER A 118 10.02 -16.34 -6.74
C SER A 118 11.47 -16.60 -6.35
N GLY A 119 11.92 -16.04 -5.22
CA GLY A 119 13.16 -16.46 -4.56
C GLY A 119 12.96 -17.79 -3.83
N THR A 120 13.98 -18.65 -3.76
CA THR A 120 13.90 -19.87 -2.94
C THR A 120 14.15 -19.57 -1.46
N THR A 121 14.80 -18.45 -1.19
CA THR A 121 15.08 -17.95 0.15
C THR A 121 14.66 -16.49 0.30
N TYR A 122 14.51 -16.07 1.55
CA TYR A 122 14.30 -14.67 1.92
C TYR A 122 15.34 -13.73 1.28
N HIS A 123 16.60 -14.17 1.16
CA HIS A 123 17.70 -13.38 0.61
C HIS A 123 17.69 -13.22 -0.92
N GLU A 124 17.03 -14.15 -1.62
CA GLU A 124 16.92 -14.14 -3.08
C GLU A 124 15.62 -13.48 -3.55
N THR A 125 14.78 -13.03 -2.61
CA THR A 125 13.50 -12.42 -2.94
C THR A 125 13.71 -10.97 -3.32
N TYR A 126 13.30 -10.67 -4.52
CA TYR A 126 13.32 -9.34 -5.10
C TYR A 126 11.92 -8.72 -4.95
N ILE A 127 11.86 -7.41 -4.69
CA ILE A 127 10.63 -6.69 -4.37
C ILE A 127 10.46 -5.51 -5.32
N ILE A 128 9.34 -5.49 -6.04
CA ILE A 128 8.84 -4.30 -6.72
C ILE A 128 7.83 -3.63 -5.81
N LYS A 129 8.14 -2.39 -5.41
CA LYS A 129 7.24 -1.53 -4.65
C LYS A 129 6.59 -0.52 -5.58
N LYS A 130 5.28 -0.66 -5.76
CA LYS A 130 4.45 0.28 -6.51
C LYS A 130 3.75 1.20 -5.53
N THR A 131 3.97 2.50 -5.63
CA THR A 131 3.33 3.50 -4.78
C THR A 131 2.50 4.45 -5.63
N GLU A 132 1.21 4.55 -5.33
CA GLU A 132 0.30 5.54 -5.89
C GLU A 132 -0.15 6.49 -4.80
N GLU A 133 -0.02 7.80 -5.04
CA GLU A 133 -0.63 8.83 -4.20
C GLU A 133 -1.83 9.43 -4.92
N PHE A 134 -2.82 9.86 -4.16
CA PHE A 134 -4.09 10.35 -4.69
C PHE A 134 -4.37 11.78 -4.20
N HIS A 135 -4.94 12.58 -5.09
CA HIS A 135 -5.59 13.83 -4.73
C HIS A 135 -6.89 13.54 -3.94
N PRO A 136 -7.41 14.49 -3.16
CA PRO A 136 -8.72 14.33 -2.48
C PRO A 136 -9.86 13.99 -3.46
N ASN A 137 -9.78 14.43 -4.71
CA ASN A 137 -10.77 14.07 -5.73
C ASN A 137 -10.68 12.61 -6.23
N GLY A 138 -9.81 11.78 -5.62
CA GLY A 138 -9.61 10.38 -5.95
C GLY A 138 -8.74 10.12 -7.19
N LYS A 139 -8.28 11.16 -7.89
CA LYS A 139 -7.38 10.98 -9.04
C LYS A 139 -5.95 10.79 -8.58
N ILE A 140 -5.18 10.04 -9.37
CA ILE A 140 -3.76 9.82 -9.12
C ILE A 140 -3.03 11.17 -9.15
N LYS A 141 -2.23 11.41 -8.12
CA LYS A 141 -1.32 12.54 -7.96
C LYS A 141 0.09 12.15 -8.39
N SER A 142 0.54 10.95 -8.02
CA SER A 142 1.81 10.42 -8.49
C SER A 142 1.82 8.90 -8.48
N ARG A 143 2.63 8.31 -9.35
CA ARG A 143 2.95 6.89 -9.37
C ARG A 143 4.47 6.71 -9.30
N GLN A 144 4.90 5.80 -8.45
CA GLN A 144 6.29 5.43 -8.26
C GLN A 144 6.45 3.92 -8.36
N PHE A 145 7.50 3.50 -9.07
CA PHE A 145 7.96 2.12 -9.11
C PHE A 145 9.37 2.10 -8.58
N LYS A 146 9.60 1.36 -7.49
CA LYS A 146 10.91 1.15 -6.89
C LYS A 146 11.21 -0.33 -6.80
N GLU A 147 12.50 -0.61 -6.78
CA GLU A 147 13.05 -1.95 -6.85
C GLU A 147 14.02 -2.14 -5.68
N SER A 148 13.92 -3.27 -4.99
CA SER A 148 14.77 -3.56 -3.83
C SER A 148 14.92 -5.06 -3.61
N PHE A 149 16.02 -5.48 -2.98
CA PHE A 149 16.11 -6.82 -2.39
C PHE A 149 15.53 -6.81 -0.98
N MET A 150 14.90 -7.91 -0.58
CA MET A 150 14.16 -7.98 0.69
C MET A 150 15.01 -7.70 1.96
N MET A 151 16.34 -7.89 1.89
CA MET A 151 17.30 -7.57 2.96
C MET A 151 18.20 -6.37 2.63
N GLY A 152 18.07 -5.80 1.43
CA GLY A 152 18.91 -4.72 0.95
C GLY A 152 18.36 -3.35 1.34
N GLU A 153 19.21 -2.33 1.26
CA GLU A 153 18.73 -0.95 1.25
C GLU A 153 17.83 -0.73 0.03
N GLU A 154 16.77 0.08 0.17
CA GLU A 154 15.98 0.50 -0.99
C GLU A 154 16.92 1.17 -2.01
N CYS A 155 17.06 0.61 -3.20
CA CYS A 155 17.81 1.32 -4.24
C CYS A 155 16.99 2.53 -4.70
N ASP A 156 17.61 3.71 -4.78
CA ASP A 156 16.95 4.93 -5.30
C ASP A 156 16.92 4.92 -6.85
N CYS A 157 16.56 3.78 -7.43
CA CYS A 157 16.24 3.63 -8.84
C CYS A 157 14.74 3.45 -9.04
N GLY A 158 14.26 3.79 -10.23
CA GLY A 158 12.88 3.56 -10.57
C GLY A 158 12.27 4.56 -11.53
N LEU A 159 10.94 4.56 -11.56
CA LEU A 159 10.14 5.47 -12.37
C LEU A 159 9.18 6.26 -11.49
N TRP A 160 9.10 7.57 -11.75
CA TRP A 160 8.18 8.50 -11.11
C TRP A 160 7.35 9.22 -12.17
N GLU A 161 6.04 9.18 -12.02
CA GLU A 161 5.08 9.90 -12.84
C GLU A 161 4.26 10.81 -11.94
N TYR A 162 4.08 12.08 -12.35
CA TYR A 162 3.33 13.08 -11.58
C TYR A 162 2.18 13.63 -12.41
N PHE A 163 1.03 13.80 -11.79
CA PHE A 163 -0.22 14.16 -12.44
C PHE A 163 -0.86 15.37 -11.74
N ASP A 164 -1.45 16.26 -12.53
CA ASP A 164 -2.23 17.37 -11.99
C ASP A 164 -3.59 16.89 -11.42
N GLU A 165 -4.34 17.80 -10.80
CA GLU A 165 -5.68 17.49 -10.24
C GLU A 165 -6.70 17.04 -11.31
N SER A 166 -6.43 17.29 -12.59
CA SER A 166 -7.27 16.80 -13.69
C SER A 166 -6.95 15.35 -14.06
N GLY A 167 -5.83 14.81 -13.56
CA GLY A 167 -5.30 13.47 -13.88
C GLY A 167 -4.36 13.47 -15.08
N LYS A 168 -3.91 14.65 -15.54
CA LYS A 168 -3.01 14.76 -16.69
C LYS A 168 -1.56 14.67 -16.24
N LEU A 169 -0.76 13.87 -16.95
CA LEU A 169 0.68 13.73 -16.71
C LEU A 169 1.38 15.09 -16.90
N THR A 170 2.10 15.54 -15.88
CA THR A 170 2.85 16.81 -15.86
C THR A 170 4.35 16.60 -15.87
N LYS A 171 4.83 15.51 -15.27
CA LYS A 171 6.25 15.20 -15.17
C LYS A 171 6.48 13.70 -15.13
N LYS A 172 7.57 13.26 -15.75
CA LYS A 172 8.08 11.89 -15.67
C LYS A 172 9.57 11.95 -15.38
N ASP A 173 10.00 11.31 -14.29
CA ASP A 173 11.39 11.17 -13.90
C ASP A 173 11.76 9.70 -13.86
N GLN A 174 12.96 9.36 -14.33
CA GLN A 174 13.53 8.03 -14.20
C GLN A 174 14.88 8.18 -13.53
N LYS A 175 15.04 7.55 -12.36
CA LYS A 175 16.34 7.50 -11.70
C LYS A 175 17.01 6.18 -12.04
N ARG A 176 18.19 6.29 -12.63
CA ARG A 176 19.13 5.18 -12.75
C ARG A 176 20.06 5.27 -11.55
N GLY A 177 19.72 4.57 -10.47
CA GLY A 177 20.63 4.43 -9.33
C GLY A 177 21.82 3.52 -9.71
N ASN A 178 22.93 3.62 -8.99
CA ASN A 178 23.97 2.58 -8.98
C ASN A 178 23.44 1.36 -8.22
N CYS A 179 22.45 0.69 -8.78
CA CYS A 179 22.03 -0.61 -8.29
C CYS A 179 22.95 -1.62 -8.97
N GLU A 180 24.20 -1.67 -8.52
CA GLU A 180 25.28 -2.39 -9.19
C GLU A 180 25.03 -3.91 -9.32
N ASP A 181 23.98 -4.42 -8.66
CA ASP A 181 23.56 -5.83 -8.69
C ASP A 181 22.08 -6.07 -9.07
N LEU A 182 21.33 -5.04 -9.49
CA LEU A 182 19.95 -5.22 -9.97
C LEU A 182 19.92 -5.23 -11.49
N GLU A 183 19.45 -6.33 -12.10
CA GLU A 183 19.11 -6.45 -13.54
C GLU A 183 17.89 -5.57 -13.90
N LEU A 184 17.96 -4.29 -13.58
CA LEU A 184 17.19 -3.27 -14.25
C LEU A 184 17.97 -2.81 -15.47
N ASP A 185 17.94 -3.64 -16.52
CA ASP A 185 17.89 -3.05 -17.85
C ASP A 185 16.62 -2.20 -17.86
N CYS A 186 16.81 -0.92 -17.58
CA CYS A 186 15.77 0.09 -17.40
C CYS A 186 14.70 -0.07 -18.50
N ILE A 187 13.51 -0.55 -18.11
CA ILE A 187 12.33 -0.70 -18.99
C ILE A 187 12.07 0.59 -19.77
#